data_AF-A0A2E4LMJ3-F1
#
_entry.id   AF-A0A2E4LMJ3-F1
#
_cell.length_a   1.000
_cell.length_b   1.000
_cell.length_c   1.000
_cell.angle_alpha   90.00
_cell.angle_beta   90.00
_cell.angle_gamma   90.00
#
_symmetry.space_group_name_H-M   'P 1'
#
loop_
_entity.id
_entity.type
_entity.pdbx_description
1 polymer ?
#
loop_
_entity_poly.entity_id
_entity_poly.type
_entity_poly.pdbx_seq_one_letter_code
_entity_poly.pdbx_strand_id
1 'polypeptide(L)'
;MDTHAFKRSLHHSERYNRRGFGRAEEVAENLEQAYQSGLIGTIRDNGYKLTHGRLNVHLAEAFGFCWGVERAVAMAYETRRHYPSERLWITNEIIHNPSVNDHLREMDVLFIPVEKGVKDFSGVTSGDVVILPAFGATVQEMQLLNERGCHIVDTTCPWVSKVWNTVEKHKKHTFTSVIHGKVKHEETLATSSFAGTYLVVLDLEEAQIVVDYILGKGDRKAFMQRFAKACSEGFDPDRDLERLGVANQTTMLKSETEEIGRMFERTMLSKYGPADLNEHF
;
A
#
# COMPACT_ATOMS: atom_id res chain seq x y z
N MET A 1 -18.77 3.70 9.29
CA MET A 1 -17.73 3.76 10.33
C MET A 1 -16.75 4.88 10.01
N ASP A 2 -16.42 5.73 10.99
CA ASP A 2 -15.47 6.83 10.82
C ASP A 2 -14.03 6.32 10.97
N THR A 3 -13.41 6.00 9.82
CA THR A 3 -12.03 5.51 9.71
C THR A 3 -11.01 6.52 10.23
N HIS A 4 -11.31 7.81 10.09
CA HIS A 4 -10.44 8.90 10.51
C HIS A 4 -10.47 9.09 12.03
N ALA A 5 -11.64 8.96 12.66
CA ALA A 5 -11.74 8.92 14.12
C ALA A 5 -11.00 7.69 14.71
N PHE A 6 -11.18 6.51 14.12
CA PHE A 6 -10.48 5.30 14.55
C PHE A 6 -8.96 5.43 14.42
N LYS A 7 -8.45 5.89 13.28
CA LYS A 7 -7.00 6.09 13.07
C LYS A 7 -6.42 7.08 14.09
N ARG A 8 -7.14 8.17 14.37
CA ARG A 8 -6.75 9.12 15.41
C ARG A 8 -6.70 8.45 16.79
N SER A 9 -7.71 7.69 17.19
CA SER A 9 -7.67 7.02 18.50
C SER A 9 -6.54 5.99 18.57
N LEU A 10 -6.33 5.23 17.50
CA LEU A 10 -5.24 4.25 17.40
C LEU A 10 -3.86 4.92 17.55
N HIS A 11 -3.63 6.04 16.87
CA HIS A 11 -2.36 6.77 16.94
C HIS A 11 -2.03 7.36 18.33
N HIS A 12 -3.04 7.53 19.19
CA HIS A 12 -2.84 7.96 20.58
C HIS A 12 -2.78 6.79 21.56
N SER A 13 -2.95 5.56 21.09
CA SER A 13 -2.80 4.37 21.92
C SER A 13 -1.34 4.12 22.25
N GLU A 14 -1.05 3.83 23.52
CA GLU A 14 0.29 3.38 23.96
C GLU A 14 0.69 2.04 23.32
N ARG A 15 -0.28 1.28 22.79
CA ARG A 15 -0.06 0.00 22.11
C ARG A 15 0.13 0.15 20.60
N TYR A 16 0.25 1.37 20.07
CA TYR A 16 0.48 1.59 18.65
C TYR A 16 1.79 2.36 18.44
N ASN A 17 2.76 1.74 17.77
CA ASN A 17 4.03 2.35 17.43
C ASN A 17 4.21 2.46 15.92
N ARG A 18 4.48 3.67 15.45
CA ARG A 18 4.86 3.95 14.05
C ARG A 18 6.23 4.62 13.91
N ARG A 19 6.85 5.00 15.03
CA ARG A 19 8.10 5.78 15.04
C ARG A 19 9.36 4.90 15.10
N GLY A 20 9.20 3.61 15.36
CA GLY A 20 10.32 2.72 15.70
C GLY A 20 10.68 2.86 17.19
N PHE A 21 11.82 2.30 17.58
CA PHE A 21 12.28 2.22 18.97
C PHE A 21 13.63 2.93 19.21
N GLY A 22 14.02 3.83 18.29
CA GLY A 22 15.21 4.68 18.40
C GLY A 22 16.55 4.01 18.06
N ARG A 23 16.52 2.80 17.51
CA ARG A 23 17.69 2.00 17.07
C ARG A 23 17.64 1.67 15.57
N ALA A 24 16.79 2.35 14.82
CA ALA A 24 16.60 2.09 13.39
C ALA A 24 17.89 2.27 12.58
N GLU A 25 18.75 3.24 12.92
CA GLU A 25 20.04 3.48 12.23
C GLU A 25 21.02 2.31 12.45
N GLU A 26 21.21 1.87 13.70
CA GLU A 26 22.04 0.71 14.03
C GLU A 26 21.55 -0.57 13.32
N VAL A 27 20.24 -0.75 13.25
CA VAL A 27 19.64 -1.92 12.57
C VAL A 27 19.75 -1.80 11.05
N ALA A 28 19.62 -0.60 10.48
CA ALA A 28 19.77 -0.34 9.06
C ALA A 28 21.21 -0.59 8.58
N GLU A 29 22.23 -0.20 9.36
CA GLU A 29 23.63 -0.50 9.05
C GLU A 29 23.90 -2.02 9.02
N ASN A 30 23.33 -2.78 9.95
CA ASN A 30 23.41 -4.25 9.95
C ASN A 30 22.68 -4.86 8.74
N LEU A 31 21.55 -4.26 8.33
CA LEU A 31 20.80 -4.66 7.14
C LEU A 31 21.62 -4.44 5.86
N GLU A 32 22.23 -3.26 5.73
CA GLU A 32 23.08 -2.94 4.60
C GLU A 32 24.23 -3.93 4.49
N GLN A 33 24.87 -4.32 5.59
CA GLN A 33 25.93 -5.34 5.56
C GLN A 33 25.41 -6.72 5.13
N ALA A 34 24.22 -7.12 5.57
CA ALA A 34 23.62 -8.41 5.20
C ALA A 34 23.21 -8.51 3.72
N TYR A 35 22.91 -7.37 3.08
CA TYR A 35 22.47 -7.29 1.67
C TYR A 35 23.52 -6.67 0.72
N GLN A 36 24.71 -6.32 1.21
CA GLN A 36 25.80 -5.82 0.39
C GLN A 36 26.60 -6.97 -0.25
N SER A 37 26.61 -6.98 -1.58
CA SER A 37 27.57 -7.75 -2.36
C SER A 37 28.84 -6.91 -2.57
N GLY A 38 30.01 -7.45 -2.23
CA GLY A 38 31.29 -6.78 -2.52
C GLY A 38 31.47 -6.42 -3.99
N LEU A 39 30.84 -7.20 -4.89
CA LEU A 39 30.77 -6.89 -6.32
C LEU A 39 29.93 -5.63 -6.59
N ILE A 40 28.77 -5.48 -5.96
CA ILE A 40 27.92 -4.28 -6.10
C ILE A 40 28.63 -3.04 -5.56
N GLY A 41 29.30 -3.15 -4.42
CA GLY A 41 30.16 -2.07 -3.89
C GLY A 41 31.23 -1.67 -4.89
N THR A 42 31.96 -2.66 -5.42
CA THR A 42 32.98 -2.42 -6.46
C THR A 42 32.40 -1.73 -7.71
N ILE A 43 31.20 -2.11 -8.17
CA ILE A 43 30.57 -1.49 -9.34
C ILE A 43 30.18 -0.02 -9.03
N ARG A 44 29.65 0.25 -7.83
CA ARG A 44 29.31 1.62 -7.38
C ARG A 44 30.55 2.52 -7.32
N ASP A 45 31.63 2.03 -6.70
CA ASP A 45 32.90 2.77 -6.57
C ASP A 45 33.53 3.08 -7.95
N ASN A 46 33.26 2.24 -8.95
CA ASN A 46 33.70 2.44 -10.33
C ASN A 46 32.72 3.26 -11.18
N GLY A 47 31.90 4.12 -10.56
CA GLY A 47 30.95 4.98 -11.27
C GLY A 47 29.82 4.19 -11.93
N TYR A 48 29.28 3.20 -11.22
CA TYR A 48 28.20 2.32 -11.67
C TYR A 48 28.53 1.48 -12.92
N LYS A 49 29.81 1.24 -13.18
CA LYS A 49 30.28 0.46 -14.33
C LYS A 49 31.39 -0.50 -13.94
N LEU A 50 31.33 -1.72 -14.45
CA LEU A 50 32.44 -2.68 -14.36
C LEU A 50 32.77 -3.18 -15.76
N THR A 51 34.05 -3.13 -16.12
CA THR A 51 34.55 -3.61 -17.42
C THR A 51 35.53 -4.75 -17.20
N HIS A 52 35.31 -5.88 -17.86
CA HIS A 52 36.21 -7.02 -17.81
C HIS A 52 36.39 -7.60 -19.23
N GLY A 53 37.55 -7.34 -19.84
CA GLY A 53 37.80 -7.68 -21.24
C GLY A 53 36.79 -7.00 -22.16
N ARG A 54 35.95 -7.81 -22.84
CA ARG A 54 34.87 -7.32 -23.72
C ARG A 54 33.52 -7.13 -23.01
N LEU A 55 33.39 -7.60 -21.76
CA LEU A 55 32.14 -7.48 -20.99
C LEU A 55 32.08 -6.11 -20.32
N ASN A 56 30.93 -5.45 -20.46
CA ASN A 56 30.59 -4.23 -19.74
C ASN A 56 29.31 -4.51 -18.93
N VAL A 57 29.38 -4.27 -17.62
CA VAL A 57 28.24 -4.33 -16.70
C VAL A 57 27.95 -2.91 -16.23
N HIS A 58 26.70 -2.50 -16.32
CA HIS A 58 26.22 -1.21 -15.84
C HIS A 58 25.20 -1.44 -14.72
N LEU A 59 25.38 -0.75 -13.60
CA LEU A 59 24.43 -0.75 -12.51
C LEU A 59 23.56 0.50 -12.62
N ALA A 60 22.26 0.37 -12.40
CA ALA A 60 21.40 1.55 -12.29
C ALA A 60 21.80 2.34 -11.02
N GLU A 61 21.82 3.67 -11.10
CA GLU A 61 22.13 4.51 -9.94
C GLU A 61 21.14 4.29 -8.78
N ALA A 62 19.86 4.12 -9.12
CA ALA A 62 18.79 3.79 -8.19
C ALA A 62 18.65 2.27 -7.95
N PHE A 63 19.75 1.52 -7.88
CA PHE A 63 19.73 0.09 -7.57
C PHE A 63 19.68 -0.15 -6.05
N GLY A 64 18.66 -0.88 -5.59
CA GLY A 64 18.52 -1.32 -4.21
C GLY A 64 17.09 -1.20 -3.68
N PHE A 65 16.95 -1.22 -2.36
CA PHE A 65 15.69 -0.91 -1.71
C PHE A 65 15.39 0.58 -1.78
N CYS A 66 14.10 0.92 -1.84
CA CYS A 66 13.70 2.30 -1.64
C CYS A 66 13.68 2.60 -0.13
N TRP A 67 13.80 3.88 0.23
CA TRP A 67 13.76 4.33 1.63
C TRP A 67 12.57 3.77 2.43
N GLY A 68 11.40 3.64 1.80
CA GLY A 68 10.20 3.09 2.43
C GLY A 68 10.37 1.63 2.84
N VAL A 69 11.04 0.84 2.00
CA VAL A 69 11.36 -0.57 2.26
C VAL A 69 12.44 -0.67 3.33
N GLU A 70 13.53 0.08 3.20
CA GLU A 70 14.63 0.10 4.20
C GLU A 70 14.09 0.39 5.60
N ARG A 71 13.28 1.44 5.72
CA ARG A 71 12.62 1.81 6.98
C ARG A 71 11.75 0.67 7.51
N ALA A 72 10.93 0.05 6.66
CA ALA A 72 10.01 -0.99 7.10
C ALA A 72 10.75 -2.24 7.61
N VAL A 73 11.77 -2.68 6.89
CA VAL A 73 12.57 -3.85 7.29
C VAL A 73 13.38 -3.54 8.55
N ALA A 74 14.02 -2.37 8.63
CA ALA A 74 14.76 -1.96 9.82
C ALA A 74 13.86 -1.92 11.06
N MET A 75 12.65 -1.35 10.95
CA MET A 75 11.68 -1.34 12.04
C MET A 75 11.21 -2.74 12.43
N ALA A 76 11.02 -3.65 11.47
CA ALA A 76 10.63 -5.03 11.77
C ALA A 76 11.72 -5.77 12.58
N TYR A 77 12.99 -5.62 12.19
CA TYR A 77 14.13 -6.22 12.91
C TYR A 77 14.32 -5.56 14.28
N GLU A 78 14.17 -4.25 14.37
CA GLU A 78 14.19 -3.50 15.62
C GLU A 78 13.08 -3.98 16.58
N THR A 79 11.89 -4.25 16.05
CA THR A 79 10.74 -4.75 16.84
C THR A 79 11.11 -6.04 17.55
N ARG A 80 11.79 -6.96 16.85
CA ARG A 80 12.25 -8.20 17.48
C ARG A 80 13.27 -7.94 18.59
N ARG A 81 14.23 -7.04 18.38
CA ARG A 81 15.22 -6.70 19.42
C ARG A 81 14.60 -6.01 20.62
N HIS A 82 13.55 -5.21 20.41
CA HIS A 82 12.84 -4.51 21.46
C HIS A 82 11.97 -5.44 22.31
N TYR A 83 11.30 -6.39 21.66
CA TYR A 83 10.49 -7.41 22.29
C TYR A 83 11.21 -8.75 22.18
N PRO A 84 12.15 -9.12 23.04
CA PRO A 84 12.94 -10.35 22.87
C PRO A 84 12.17 -11.63 23.17
N SER A 85 11.06 -11.56 23.93
CA SER A 85 10.37 -12.74 24.48
C SER A 85 8.92 -12.89 24.05
N GLU A 86 8.32 -11.82 23.55
CA GLU A 86 6.93 -11.74 23.18
C GLU A 86 6.67 -12.50 21.88
N ARG A 87 5.43 -12.95 21.67
CA ARG A 87 5.03 -13.53 20.39
C ARG A 87 4.85 -12.42 19.37
N LEU A 88 5.66 -12.44 18.32
CA LEU A 88 5.59 -11.47 17.24
C LEU A 88 4.93 -12.10 16.04
N TRP A 89 3.98 -11.37 15.49
CA TRP A 89 3.32 -11.71 14.25
C TRP A 89 3.58 -10.64 13.21
N ILE A 90 3.56 -11.03 11.95
CA ILE A 90 3.43 -10.12 10.83
C ILE A 90 2.19 -10.52 10.02
N THR A 91 1.37 -9.52 9.68
CA THR A 91 0.06 -9.78 9.05
C THR A 91 0.14 -10.37 7.64
N ASN A 92 1.29 -10.28 7.00
CA ASN A 92 1.63 -10.90 5.72
C ASN A 92 3.16 -11.00 5.63
N GLU A 93 3.76 -10.86 4.46
CA GLU A 93 5.20 -10.56 4.37
C GLU A 93 5.55 -9.11 4.64
N ILE A 94 6.77 -8.82 5.09
CA ILE A 94 7.21 -7.43 5.32
C ILE A 94 7.30 -6.65 4.01
N ILE A 95 7.81 -7.32 2.98
CA ILE A 95 7.90 -6.93 1.57
C ILE A 95 7.90 -8.22 0.72
N HIS A 96 7.65 -8.11 -0.59
CA HIS A 96 7.74 -9.21 -1.56
C HIS A 96 9.20 -9.65 -1.83
N ASN A 97 9.91 -10.10 -0.80
CA ASN A 97 11.29 -10.61 -0.86
C ASN A 97 11.44 -11.83 0.07
N PRO A 98 11.52 -13.06 -0.47
CA PRO A 98 11.62 -14.27 0.33
C PRO A 98 12.78 -14.25 1.33
N SER A 99 13.97 -13.79 0.91
CA SER A 99 15.16 -13.75 1.78
C SER A 99 14.98 -12.85 3.01
N VAL A 100 14.32 -11.69 2.84
CA VAL A 100 14.05 -10.78 3.96
C VAL A 100 13.05 -11.40 4.93
N ASN A 101 12.03 -12.10 4.40
CA ASN A 101 11.03 -12.78 5.20
C ASN A 101 11.58 -14.02 5.91
N ASP A 102 12.49 -14.76 5.28
CA ASP A 102 13.15 -15.91 5.88
C ASP A 102 13.99 -15.47 7.08
N HIS A 103 14.72 -14.36 6.98
CA HIS A 103 15.43 -13.79 8.12
C HIS A 103 14.46 -13.40 9.27
N LEU A 104 13.28 -12.85 8.97
CA LEU A 104 12.26 -12.62 10.01
C LEU A 104 11.81 -13.93 10.69
N ARG A 105 11.69 -15.03 9.95
CA ARG A 105 11.36 -16.35 10.51
C ARG A 105 12.48 -16.89 11.38
N GLU A 106 13.74 -16.74 10.96
CA GLU A 106 14.92 -17.10 11.75
C GLU A 106 15.00 -16.29 13.05
N MET A 107 14.44 -15.08 13.05
CA MET A 107 14.25 -14.22 14.21
C MET A 107 12.97 -14.55 15.01
N ASP A 108 12.35 -15.70 14.83
CA ASP A 108 11.11 -16.11 15.53
C ASP A 108 9.93 -15.13 15.35
N VAL A 109 9.81 -14.47 14.19
CA VAL A 109 8.61 -13.73 13.80
C VAL A 109 7.65 -14.67 13.06
N LEU A 110 6.45 -14.81 13.62
CA LEU A 110 5.38 -15.65 13.06
C LEU A 110 4.65 -14.91 11.95
N PHE A 111 4.20 -15.63 10.93
CA PHE A 111 3.42 -15.06 9.83
C PHE A 111 1.96 -15.48 10.01
N ILE A 112 1.04 -14.52 9.89
CA ILE A 112 -0.39 -14.83 9.95
C ILE A 112 -0.75 -15.76 8.79
N PRO A 113 -1.31 -16.96 9.06
CA PRO A 113 -1.71 -17.89 8.01
C PRO A 113 -2.77 -17.28 7.09
N VAL A 114 -2.69 -17.61 5.80
CA VAL A 114 -3.68 -17.17 4.80
C VAL A 114 -4.29 -18.38 4.13
N GLU A 115 -5.60 -18.56 4.30
CA GLU A 115 -6.37 -19.62 3.65
C GLU A 115 -7.38 -19.02 2.68
N LYS A 116 -7.29 -19.40 1.39
CA LYS A 116 -8.20 -18.92 0.33
C LYS A 116 -8.30 -17.38 0.26
N GLY A 117 -7.22 -16.67 0.59
CA GLY A 117 -7.16 -15.21 0.60
C GLY A 117 -7.70 -14.55 1.87
N VAL A 118 -8.01 -15.33 2.90
CA VAL A 118 -8.46 -14.83 4.21
C VAL A 118 -7.39 -15.11 5.24
N LYS A 119 -6.99 -14.08 5.98
CA LYS A 119 -6.01 -14.17 7.07
C LYS A 119 -6.65 -14.76 8.32
N ASP A 120 -6.02 -15.77 8.89
CA ASP A 120 -6.46 -16.37 10.15
C ASP A 120 -5.72 -15.77 11.35
N PHE A 121 -6.42 -14.89 12.07
CA PHE A 121 -5.90 -14.30 13.29
C PHE A 121 -6.14 -15.17 14.53
N SER A 122 -6.77 -16.35 14.45
CA SER A 122 -7.16 -17.17 15.61
C SER A 122 -6.03 -17.42 16.62
N GLY A 123 -4.79 -17.55 16.13
CA GLY A 123 -3.60 -17.77 16.97
C GLY A 123 -3.06 -16.53 17.70
N VAL A 124 -3.54 -15.34 17.34
CA VAL A 124 -3.10 -14.04 17.89
C VAL A 124 -3.87 -13.70 19.16
N THR A 125 -3.13 -13.50 20.25
CA THR A 125 -3.68 -13.26 21.59
C THR A 125 -3.40 -11.85 22.12
N SER A 126 -4.11 -11.45 23.18
CA SER A 126 -3.85 -10.17 23.87
C SER A 126 -2.41 -10.09 24.35
N GLY A 127 -1.78 -8.92 24.17
CA GLY A 127 -0.36 -8.71 24.50
C GLY A 127 0.64 -9.17 23.43
N ASP A 128 0.21 -9.93 22.41
CA ASP A 128 1.06 -10.23 21.26
C ASP A 128 1.44 -8.92 20.53
N VAL A 129 2.63 -8.89 19.92
CA VAL A 129 3.05 -7.78 19.06
C VAL A 129 2.78 -8.14 17.61
N VAL A 130 2.15 -7.24 16.86
CA VAL A 130 1.79 -7.46 15.46
C VAL A 130 2.34 -6.35 14.58
N ILE A 131 3.21 -6.74 13.65
CA ILE A 131 3.83 -5.89 12.65
C ILE A 131 2.86 -5.75 11.46
N LEU A 132 2.54 -4.50 11.11
CA LEU A 132 1.89 -4.17 9.84
C LEU A 132 3.00 -3.94 8.80
N PRO A 133 2.92 -4.56 7.61
CA PRO A 133 3.99 -4.56 6.62
C PRO A 133 4.12 -3.22 5.86
N ALA A 134 5.10 -3.12 4.96
CA ALA A 134 5.38 -1.88 4.24
C ALA A 134 4.21 -1.38 3.36
N PHE A 135 3.44 -2.31 2.78
CA PHE A 135 2.21 -2.04 2.02
C PHE A 135 0.99 -1.77 2.91
N GLY A 136 1.14 -1.93 4.23
CA GLY A 136 0.14 -1.66 5.25
C GLY A 136 -0.88 -2.77 5.47
N ALA A 137 -1.95 -2.41 6.18
CA ALA A 137 -3.03 -3.32 6.55
C ALA A 137 -4.38 -2.61 6.41
N THR A 138 -5.44 -3.39 6.28
CA THR A 138 -6.81 -2.89 6.20
C THR A 138 -7.26 -2.29 7.52
N VAL A 139 -8.24 -1.39 7.47
CA VAL A 139 -8.88 -0.82 8.67
C VAL A 139 -9.41 -1.93 9.59
N GLN A 140 -10.01 -2.97 9.01
CA GLN A 140 -10.60 -4.09 9.74
C GLN A 140 -9.54 -4.89 10.51
N GLU A 141 -8.38 -5.15 9.89
CA GLU A 141 -7.27 -5.80 10.58
C GLU A 141 -6.75 -4.96 11.73
N MET A 142 -6.52 -3.65 11.51
CA MET A 142 -6.06 -2.76 12.58
C MET A 142 -7.04 -2.68 13.74
N GLN A 143 -8.35 -2.68 13.46
CA GLN A 143 -9.40 -2.70 14.48
C GLN A 143 -9.37 -3.99 15.29
N LEU A 144 -9.39 -5.13 14.60
CA LEU A 144 -9.33 -6.45 15.22
C LEU A 144 -8.13 -6.56 16.18
N LEU A 145 -6.95 -6.14 15.73
CA LEU A 145 -5.72 -6.20 16.52
C LEU A 145 -5.78 -5.26 17.74
N ASN A 146 -6.32 -4.05 17.57
CA ASN A 146 -6.47 -3.11 18.68
C ASN A 146 -7.51 -3.58 19.71
N GLU A 147 -8.64 -4.13 19.25
CA GLU A 147 -9.71 -4.68 20.11
C GLU A 147 -9.23 -5.90 20.90
N ARG A 148 -8.40 -6.76 20.29
CA ARG A 148 -7.75 -7.89 20.98
C ARG A 148 -6.66 -7.47 21.97
N GLY A 149 -6.26 -6.21 21.92
CA GLY A 149 -5.24 -5.65 22.77
C GLY A 149 -3.81 -6.07 22.44
N CYS A 150 -3.54 -6.25 21.16
CA CYS A 150 -2.19 -6.41 20.66
C CYS A 150 -1.40 -5.10 20.68
N HIS A 151 -0.07 -5.20 20.74
CA HIS A 151 0.84 -4.10 20.43
C HIS A 151 1.05 -4.05 18.92
N ILE A 152 0.62 -2.98 18.26
CA ILE A 152 0.72 -2.83 16.80
C ILE A 152 1.99 -2.04 16.49
N VAL A 153 2.86 -2.60 15.66
CA VAL A 153 4.00 -1.87 15.06
C VAL A 153 3.71 -1.62 13.58
N ASP A 154 3.39 -0.37 13.25
CA ASP A 154 3.05 0.04 11.90
C ASP A 154 4.31 0.42 11.09
N THR A 155 4.77 -0.50 10.25
CA THR A 155 5.90 -0.26 9.33
C THR A 155 5.46 0.33 7.99
N THR A 156 4.16 0.59 7.78
CA THR A 156 3.61 1.09 6.51
C THR A 156 4.43 2.24 5.97
N CYS A 157 4.83 2.11 4.71
CA CYS A 157 5.57 3.12 3.99
C CYS A 157 4.83 4.47 4.04
N PRO A 158 5.51 5.58 4.40
CA PRO A 158 4.88 6.89 4.44
C PRO A 158 4.26 7.33 3.10
N TRP A 159 4.77 6.83 1.96
CA TRP A 159 4.17 7.07 0.65
C TRP A 159 2.83 6.38 0.48
N VAL A 160 2.69 5.13 0.96
CA VAL A 160 1.40 4.40 0.99
C VAL A 160 0.40 5.12 1.89
N SER A 161 0.82 5.60 3.07
CA SER A 161 -0.10 6.36 3.93
C SER A 161 -0.52 7.72 3.38
N LYS A 162 0.24 8.32 2.47
CA LYS A 162 -0.23 9.50 1.72
C LYS A 162 -1.40 9.14 0.80
N VAL A 163 -1.35 7.98 0.14
CA VAL A 163 -2.46 7.48 -0.68
C VAL A 163 -3.71 7.27 0.19
N TRP A 164 -3.55 6.70 1.39
CA TRP A 164 -4.67 6.54 2.33
C TRP A 164 -5.32 7.88 2.69
N ASN A 165 -4.52 8.91 2.95
CA ASN A 165 -5.04 10.26 3.21
C ASN A 165 -5.80 10.83 1.99
N THR A 166 -5.37 10.52 0.77
CA THR A 166 -6.08 10.91 -0.47
C THR A 166 -7.46 10.26 -0.54
N VAL A 167 -7.57 8.95 -0.35
CA VAL A 167 -8.89 8.28 -0.39
C VAL A 167 -9.80 8.65 0.79
N GLU A 168 -9.22 8.96 1.97
CA GLU A 168 -9.97 9.52 3.11
C GLU A 168 -10.50 10.93 2.78
N LYS A 169 -9.72 11.74 2.05
CA LYS A 169 -10.18 13.05 1.55
C LYS A 169 -11.34 12.88 0.56
N HIS A 170 -11.23 11.97 -0.41
CA HIS A 170 -12.34 11.68 -1.33
C HIS A 170 -13.62 11.29 -0.58
N LYS A 171 -13.49 10.36 0.38
CA LYS A 171 -14.58 9.94 1.27
C LYS A 171 -15.23 11.12 2.00
N LYS A 172 -14.42 12.05 2.55
CA LYS A 172 -14.93 13.24 3.26
C LYS A 172 -15.74 14.18 2.37
N HIS A 173 -15.39 14.26 1.08
CA HIS A 173 -16.07 15.12 0.11
C HIS A 173 -17.13 14.38 -0.73
N THR A 174 -17.40 13.10 -0.42
CA THR A 174 -18.34 12.25 -1.16
C THR A 174 -17.93 12.04 -2.62
N PHE A 175 -16.63 11.89 -2.86
CA PHE A 175 -16.05 11.49 -4.15
C PHE A 175 -15.76 10.00 -4.13
N THR A 176 -16.00 9.36 -5.27
CA THR A 176 -15.52 8.00 -5.53
C THR A 176 -14.02 8.02 -5.72
N SER A 177 -13.30 7.16 -5.01
CA SER A 177 -11.88 6.96 -5.24
C SER A 177 -11.67 5.98 -6.39
N VAL A 178 -11.20 6.47 -7.53
CA VAL A 178 -10.68 5.61 -8.60
C VAL A 178 -9.23 5.26 -8.26
N ILE A 179 -8.99 4.02 -7.87
CA ILE A 179 -7.69 3.53 -7.42
C ILE A 179 -7.01 2.83 -8.60
N HIS A 180 -5.96 3.43 -9.14
CA HIS A 180 -5.09 2.75 -10.11
C HIS A 180 -4.25 1.68 -9.40
N GLY A 181 -4.54 0.41 -9.63
CA GLY A 181 -3.90 -0.69 -8.92
C GLY A 181 -4.46 -2.07 -9.24
N LYS A 182 -3.85 -3.09 -8.66
CA LYS A 182 -4.26 -4.47 -8.82
C LYS A 182 -5.22 -4.84 -7.71
N VAL A 183 -6.47 -5.18 -8.05
CA VAL A 183 -7.56 -5.50 -7.10
C VAL A 183 -7.15 -6.43 -5.95
N LYS A 184 -6.29 -7.43 -6.22
CA LYS A 184 -5.88 -8.43 -5.23
C LYS A 184 -4.59 -8.10 -4.48
N HIS A 185 -3.90 -7.01 -4.84
CA HIS A 185 -2.65 -6.64 -4.20
C HIS A 185 -2.93 -6.04 -2.82
N GLU A 186 -2.08 -6.37 -1.85
CA GLU A 186 -2.29 -6.04 -0.44
C GLU A 186 -2.38 -4.53 -0.21
N GLU A 187 -1.55 -3.76 -0.90
CA GLU A 187 -1.62 -2.29 -0.86
C GLU A 187 -2.97 -1.75 -1.36
N THR A 188 -3.52 -2.34 -2.42
CA THR A 188 -4.83 -1.93 -2.96
C THR A 188 -5.95 -2.30 -2.00
N LEU A 189 -5.90 -3.49 -1.40
CA LEU A 189 -6.85 -3.93 -0.38
C LEU A 189 -6.80 -3.03 0.86
N ALA A 190 -5.60 -2.70 1.34
CA ALA A 190 -5.41 -1.75 2.43
C ALA A 190 -6.00 -0.39 2.05
N THR A 191 -5.61 0.16 0.90
CA THR A 191 -6.07 1.48 0.42
C THR A 191 -7.59 1.54 0.25
N SER A 192 -8.21 0.55 -0.37
CA SER A 192 -9.66 0.53 -0.58
C SER A 192 -10.44 0.43 0.74
N SER A 193 -9.88 -0.19 1.78
CA SER A 193 -10.49 -0.23 3.11
C SER A 193 -10.60 1.15 3.80
N PHE A 194 -9.77 2.13 3.39
CA PHE A 194 -9.86 3.51 3.86
C PHE A 194 -10.81 4.37 3.02
N ALA A 195 -11.13 3.93 1.80
CA ALA A 195 -12.03 4.64 0.91
C ALA A 195 -13.50 4.59 1.41
N GLY A 196 -14.32 5.50 0.91
CA GLY A 196 -15.77 5.40 1.01
C GLY A 196 -16.29 4.56 -0.14
N THR A 197 -16.76 5.23 -1.18
CA THR A 197 -17.02 4.61 -2.48
C THR A 197 -15.71 4.51 -3.27
N TYR A 198 -15.46 3.36 -3.91
CA TYR A 198 -14.26 3.19 -4.73
C TYR A 198 -14.51 2.30 -5.95
N LEU A 199 -13.63 2.48 -6.93
CA LEU A 199 -13.46 1.63 -8.10
C LEU A 199 -11.96 1.44 -8.33
N VAL A 200 -11.52 0.21 -8.55
CA VAL A 200 -10.12 -0.11 -8.88
C VAL A 200 -10.03 -0.30 -10.38
N VAL A 201 -9.06 0.37 -11.00
CA VAL A 201 -8.71 0.20 -12.42
C VAL A 201 -7.28 -0.30 -12.55
N LEU A 202 -7.06 -1.30 -13.39
CA LEU A 202 -5.75 -1.92 -13.59
C LEU A 202 -4.82 -1.06 -14.43
N ASP A 203 -5.35 -0.45 -15.50
CA ASP A 203 -4.59 0.17 -16.57
C ASP A 203 -5.43 1.22 -17.33
N LEU A 204 -4.85 1.78 -18.40
CA LEU A 204 -5.52 2.73 -19.28
C LEU A 204 -6.73 2.15 -20.01
N GLU A 205 -6.75 0.84 -20.30
CA GLU A 205 -7.88 0.20 -20.98
C GLU A 205 -9.10 0.14 -20.06
N GLU A 206 -8.92 -0.28 -18.80
CA GLU A 206 -9.98 -0.23 -17.80
C GLU A 206 -10.43 1.21 -17.52
N ALA A 207 -9.50 2.17 -17.45
CA ALA A 207 -9.84 3.58 -17.30
C ALA A 207 -10.70 4.09 -18.49
N GLN A 208 -10.39 3.66 -19.71
CA GLN A 208 -11.18 4.02 -20.89
C GLN A 208 -12.62 3.48 -20.83
N ILE A 209 -12.83 2.27 -20.30
CA ILE A 209 -14.19 1.73 -20.08
C ILE A 209 -14.99 2.64 -19.14
N VAL A 210 -14.35 3.18 -18.09
CA VAL A 210 -14.97 4.12 -17.16
C VAL A 210 -15.30 5.45 -17.84
N VAL A 211 -14.38 5.98 -18.65
CA VAL A 211 -14.60 7.20 -19.46
C VAL A 211 -15.80 7.01 -20.40
N ASP A 212 -15.85 5.91 -21.14
CA ASP A 212 -16.92 5.62 -22.07
C ASP A 212 -18.27 5.49 -21.36
N TYR A 213 -18.27 4.88 -20.16
CA TYR A 213 -19.47 4.82 -19.33
C TYR A 213 -19.97 6.21 -18.92
N ILE A 214 -19.08 7.06 -18.36
CA ILE A 214 -19.43 8.40 -17.89
C ILE A 214 -20.03 9.27 -19.00
N LEU A 215 -19.53 9.10 -20.23
CA LEU A 215 -19.98 9.81 -21.44
C LEU A 215 -21.20 9.18 -22.13
N GLY A 216 -21.82 8.17 -21.51
CA GLY A 216 -23.05 7.53 -22.02
C GLY A 216 -22.83 6.59 -23.21
N LYS A 217 -21.60 6.11 -23.43
CA LYS A 217 -21.24 5.15 -24.49
C LYS A 217 -21.14 3.70 -24.00
N GLY A 218 -21.21 3.48 -22.69
CA GLY A 218 -21.08 2.15 -22.07
C GLY A 218 -22.42 1.44 -21.81
N ASP A 219 -22.37 0.12 -21.64
CA ASP A 219 -23.49 -0.70 -21.16
C ASP A 219 -23.34 -0.99 -19.66
N ARG A 220 -24.38 -0.72 -18.87
CA ARG A 220 -24.37 -0.89 -17.41
C ARG A 220 -24.10 -2.33 -16.98
N LYS A 221 -24.68 -3.30 -17.68
CA LYS A 221 -24.51 -4.71 -17.31
C LYS A 221 -23.08 -5.17 -17.57
N ALA A 222 -22.51 -4.83 -18.71
CA ALA A 222 -21.13 -5.12 -19.06
C ALA A 222 -20.15 -4.42 -18.11
N PHE A 223 -20.41 -3.14 -17.76
CA PHE A 223 -19.61 -2.39 -16.80
C PHE A 223 -19.57 -3.10 -15.44
N MET A 224 -20.75 -3.40 -14.88
CA MET A 224 -20.83 -4.06 -13.58
C MET A 224 -20.24 -5.47 -13.60
N GLN A 225 -20.37 -6.21 -14.71
CA GLN A 225 -19.71 -7.50 -14.85
C GLN A 225 -18.17 -7.37 -14.83
N ARG A 226 -17.62 -6.34 -15.49
CA ARG A 226 -16.18 -6.09 -15.55
C ARG A 226 -15.59 -5.72 -14.20
N PHE A 227 -16.30 -4.89 -13.44
CA PHE A 227 -15.82 -4.32 -12.18
C PHE A 227 -16.43 -4.95 -10.92
N ALA A 228 -17.16 -6.06 -11.04
CA ALA A 228 -17.89 -6.71 -9.93
C ALA A 228 -17.04 -7.00 -8.68
N LYS A 229 -15.72 -7.21 -8.85
CA LYS A 229 -14.77 -7.48 -7.75
C LYS A 229 -13.83 -6.32 -7.46
N ALA A 230 -13.98 -5.22 -8.20
CA ALA A 230 -13.08 -4.08 -8.21
C ALA A 230 -13.75 -2.81 -7.67
N CYS A 231 -14.95 -2.89 -7.11
CA CYS A 231 -15.66 -1.73 -6.57
C CYS A 231 -16.14 -1.97 -5.14
N SER A 232 -16.49 -0.89 -4.45
CA SER A 232 -17.12 -0.95 -3.13
C SER A 232 -18.47 -1.68 -3.17
N GLU A 233 -18.91 -2.20 -2.02
CA GLU A 233 -20.25 -2.75 -1.87
C GLU A 233 -21.32 -1.68 -2.17
N GLY A 234 -22.36 -2.05 -2.90
CA GLY A 234 -23.44 -1.13 -3.28
C GLY A 234 -23.04 -0.05 -4.30
N PHE A 235 -21.90 -0.22 -4.97
CA PHE A 235 -21.46 0.67 -6.04
C PHE A 235 -22.49 0.72 -7.17
N ASP A 236 -22.90 1.94 -7.51
CA ASP A 236 -23.81 2.24 -8.62
C ASP A 236 -23.09 3.19 -9.60
N PRO A 237 -22.72 2.74 -10.81
CA PRO A 237 -21.94 3.56 -11.72
C PRO A 237 -22.68 4.81 -12.23
N ASP A 238 -24.02 4.85 -12.17
CA ASP A 238 -24.79 6.03 -12.59
C ASP A 238 -24.72 7.15 -11.56
N ARG A 239 -24.62 6.80 -10.27
CA ARG A 239 -24.51 7.75 -9.15
C ARG A 239 -23.06 8.01 -8.77
N ASP A 240 -22.28 6.95 -8.64
CA ASP A 240 -20.97 6.98 -8.00
C ASP A 240 -19.86 7.46 -8.95
N LEU A 241 -20.11 7.50 -10.26
CA LEU A 241 -19.18 8.12 -11.21
C LEU A 241 -19.49 9.59 -11.50
N GLU A 242 -20.41 10.22 -10.76
CA GLU A 242 -20.66 11.65 -10.89
C GLU A 242 -19.49 12.49 -10.36
N ARG A 243 -18.84 12.04 -9.28
CA ARG A 243 -17.75 12.76 -8.61
C ARG A 243 -16.64 11.78 -8.30
N LEU A 244 -15.46 11.97 -8.86
CA LEU A 244 -14.36 11.03 -8.68
C LEU A 244 -13.02 11.72 -8.48
N GLY A 245 -12.15 11.09 -7.70
CA GLY A 245 -10.75 11.49 -7.57
C GLY A 245 -9.84 10.29 -7.74
N VAL A 246 -8.60 10.51 -8.17
CA VAL A 246 -7.64 9.43 -8.44
C VAL A 246 -6.71 9.20 -7.27
N ALA A 247 -6.52 7.92 -6.93
CA ALA A 247 -5.50 7.43 -6.01
C ALA A 247 -4.73 6.29 -6.69
N ASN A 248 -3.59 5.90 -6.13
CA ASN A 248 -2.74 4.89 -6.76
C ASN A 248 -2.17 3.89 -5.77
N GLN A 249 -1.97 2.65 -6.23
CA GLN A 249 -1.00 1.75 -5.64
C GLN A 249 0.41 2.23 -6.02
N THR A 250 1.31 2.31 -5.04
CA THR A 250 2.66 2.90 -5.18
C THR A 250 3.60 2.11 -6.09
N THR A 251 3.32 0.83 -6.34
CA THR A 251 4.06 0.01 -7.30
C THR A 251 3.59 0.19 -8.75
N MET A 252 2.46 0.86 -8.98
CA MET A 252 2.00 1.17 -10.34
C MET A 252 2.83 2.31 -10.92
N LEU A 253 2.94 2.37 -12.25
CA LEU A 253 3.68 3.45 -12.90
C LEU A 253 3.01 4.80 -12.62
N LYS A 254 3.79 5.73 -12.07
CA LYS A 254 3.31 7.07 -11.74
C LYS A 254 2.84 7.82 -13.00
N SER A 255 3.57 7.68 -14.11
CA SER A 255 3.22 8.31 -15.39
C SER A 255 1.87 7.82 -15.91
N GLU A 256 1.57 6.53 -15.75
CA GLU A 256 0.29 5.94 -16.14
C GLU A 256 -0.84 6.42 -15.22
N THR A 257 -0.58 6.51 -13.91
CA THR A 257 -1.54 7.11 -12.95
C THR A 257 -1.88 8.56 -13.32
N GLU A 258 -0.88 9.38 -13.66
CA GLU A 258 -1.07 10.77 -14.09
C GLU A 258 -1.82 10.86 -15.43
N GLU A 259 -1.67 9.88 -16.30
CA GLU A 259 -2.45 9.78 -17.54
C GLU A 259 -3.91 9.42 -17.27
N ILE A 260 -4.18 8.42 -16.42
CA ILE A 260 -5.53 8.08 -15.95
C ILE A 260 -6.20 9.31 -15.30
N GLY A 261 -5.47 10.05 -14.46
CA GLY A 261 -5.95 11.31 -13.88
C GLY A 261 -6.38 12.34 -14.92
N ARG A 262 -5.54 12.57 -15.94
CA ARG A 262 -5.87 13.49 -17.05
C ARG A 262 -7.04 12.99 -17.89
N MET A 263 -7.20 11.68 -18.09
CA MET A 263 -8.36 11.11 -18.78
C MET A 263 -9.65 11.45 -18.05
N PHE A 264 -9.70 11.24 -16.73
CA PHE A 264 -10.89 11.55 -15.96
C PHE A 264 -11.16 13.05 -15.81
N GLU A 265 -10.13 13.87 -15.60
CA GLU A 265 -10.26 15.33 -15.58
C GLU A 265 -10.91 15.84 -16.87
N ARG A 266 -10.40 15.41 -18.04
CA ARG A 266 -10.95 15.78 -19.35
C ARG A 266 -12.38 15.27 -19.53
N THR A 267 -12.68 14.09 -19.01
CA THR A 267 -14.02 13.49 -19.09
C THR A 267 -15.03 14.30 -18.28
N MET A 268 -14.68 14.68 -17.04
CA MET A 268 -15.52 15.53 -16.20
C MET A 268 -15.67 16.93 -16.77
N LEU A 269 -14.59 17.51 -17.31
CA LEU A 269 -14.64 18.78 -18.00
C LEU A 269 -15.57 18.74 -19.22
N SER A 270 -15.56 17.65 -19.99
CA SER A 270 -16.45 17.49 -21.15
C SER A 270 -17.92 17.29 -20.75
N LYS A 271 -18.19 16.68 -19.59
CA LYS A 271 -19.56 16.36 -19.14
C LYS A 271 -20.23 17.52 -18.40
N TYR A 272 -19.50 18.18 -17.50
CA TYR A 272 -20.02 19.21 -16.60
C TYR A 272 -19.56 20.62 -16.97
N GLY A 273 -18.52 20.76 -17.80
CA GLY A 273 -17.95 22.05 -18.16
C GLY A 273 -16.97 22.60 -17.13
N PRO A 274 -16.27 23.71 -17.44
CA PRO A 274 -15.20 24.25 -16.60
C PRO A 274 -15.67 24.89 -15.30
N ALA A 275 -16.93 25.36 -15.24
CA ALA A 275 -17.48 26.02 -14.05
C ALA A 275 -17.65 25.03 -12.87
N ASP A 276 -18.03 23.79 -13.19
CA ASP A 276 -18.40 22.78 -12.19
C ASP A 276 -17.31 21.71 -12.01
N LEU A 277 -16.16 21.82 -12.71
CA LEU A 277 -15.12 20.79 -12.69
C LEU A 277 -14.67 20.41 -11.27
N ASN A 278 -14.42 21.40 -10.40
CA ASN A 278 -13.97 21.17 -9.02
C ASN A 278 -15.03 20.48 -8.14
N GLU A 279 -16.29 20.46 -8.57
CA GLU A 279 -17.34 19.71 -7.88
C GLU A 279 -17.31 18.23 -8.28
N HIS A 280 -16.71 17.88 -9.42
CA HIS A 280 -16.72 16.54 -10.01
C HIS A 280 -15.35 15.85 -10.09
N PHE A 281 -14.24 16.61 -9.97
CA PHE A 281 -12.86 16.11 -9.97
C PHE A 281 -11.93 16.87 -9.00
#